data_AF-A0AAJ2G7W3-F1
#
_entry.id   AF-A0AAJ2G7W3-F1
#
_cell.length_a   1.000
_cell.length_b   1.000
_cell.length_c   1.000
_cell.angle_alpha   90.00
_cell.angle_beta   90.00
_cell.angle_gamma   90.00
#
_symmetry.space_group_name_H-M   'P 1'
#
loop_
_entity.id
_entity.type
_entity.pdbx_description
1 polymer ?
#
loop_
_entity_poly.entity_id
_entity_poly.type
_entity_poly.pdbx_seq_one_letter_code
_entity_poly.pdbx_strand_id
1 'polypeptide(L)'
;MKRLSLAMLLLVAFDQCKKDDPEPLPQIASIVGKWREVAHIRTVGDSTITEVIPKEYSNVYEFRYDGVFLNKYGKVPCCLPKKFFIDGEEFVPKPQAPAEPDPVCASTYCVPCPEMRITRPMADAIIIETCGGSATSYTREK
;
A
#
# COMPACT_ATOMS: atom_id res chain seq x y z
N MET A 1 -21.89 -2.71 46.92
CA MET A 1 -21.57 -3.87 46.05
C MET A 1 -22.21 -3.83 44.65
N LYS A 2 -23.22 -2.99 44.34
CA LYS A 2 -23.80 -2.87 42.99
C LYS A 2 -23.01 -1.99 41.99
N ARG A 3 -22.08 -1.16 42.48
CA ARG A 3 -21.32 -0.21 41.63
C ARG A 3 -20.08 -0.82 40.97
N LEU A 4 -19.51 -1.91 41.51
CA LEU A 4 -18.39 -2.60 40.88
C LEU A 4 -18.82 -3.46 39.67
N SER A 5 -20.05 -3.98 39.69
CA SER A 5 -20.59 -4.82 38.61
C SER A 5 -20.76 -4.05 37.29
N LEU A 6 -21.02 -2.74 37.36
CA LEU A 6 -21.21 -1.90 36.18
C LEU A 6 -19.87 -1.52 35.51
N ALA A 7 -18.81 -1.35 36.31
CA ALA A 7 -17.47 -1.05 35.81
C ALA A 7 -16.85 -2.24 35.06
N MET A 8 -17.20 -3.47 35.44
CA MET A 8 -16.69 -4.68 34.80
C MET A 8 -17.37 -4.97 33.45
N LEU A 9 -18.65 -4.59 33.28
CA LEU A 9 -19.33 -4.69 31.98
C LEU A 9 -18.80 -3.68 30.95
N LEU A 10 -18.33 -2.51 31.39
CA LEU A 10 -17.76 -1.49 30.51
C LEU A 10 -16.40 -1.89 29.93
N LEU A 11 -15.60 -2.69 30.64
CA LEU A 11 -14.29 -3.15 30.17
C LEU A 11 -14.40 -4.20 29.05
N VAL A 12 -15.44 -5.05 29.05
CA VAL A 12 -15.65 -6.07 28.00
C VAL A 12 -16.19 -5.45 26.69
N ALA A 13 -16.74 -4.23 26.75
CA ALA A 13 -17.24 -3.53 25.56
C ALA A 13 -16.14 -2.91 24.69
N PHE A 14 -14.92 -2.72 25.22
CA PHE A 14 -13.81 -2.13 24.46
C PHE A 14 -12.95 -3.15 23.71
N ASP A 15 -13.06 -4.44 24.00
CA ASP A 15 -12.27 -5.49 23.30
C ASP A 15 -12.86 -5.94 21.95
N GLN A 16 -14.07 -5.51 21.59
CA GLN A 16 -14.71 -5.92 20.32
C GLN A 16 -14.45 -4.97 19.13
N CYS A 17 -13.51 -4.02 19.25
CA CYS A 17 -13.23 -3.03 18.20
C CYS A 17 -11.92 -3.26 17.42
N LYS A 18 -11.42 -4.49 17.36
CA LYS A 18 -10.62 -4.93 16.22
C LYS A 18 -11.36 -6.08 15.57
N LYS A 19 -12.05 -5.80 14.45
CA LYS A 19 -12.23 -6.87 13.47
C LYS A 19 -10.83 -7.23 13.04
N ASP A 20 -10.35 -8.41 13.42
CA ASP A 20 -9.11 -8.92 12.89
C ASP A 20 -9.24 -8.91 11.37
N ASP A 21 -8.31 -8.23 10.70
CA ASP A 21 -8.27 -8.26 9.25
C ASP A 21 -8.16 -9.74 8.81
N PRO A 22 -8.85 -10.14 7.72
CA PRO A 22 -8.70 -11.47 7.18
C PRO A 22 -7.23 -11.81 6.94
N GLU A 23 -6.91 -13.10 7.02
CA GLU A 23 -5.56 -13.56 6.73
C GLU A 23 -5.14 -13.13 5.30
N PRO A 24 -3.94 -12.54 5.14
CA PRO A 24 -3.42 -12.16 3.84
C PRO A 24 -3.41 -13.31 2.83
N LEU A 25 -3.63 -12.98 1.56
CA LEU A 25 -3.35 -13.93 0.49
C LEU A 25 -1.87 -14.33 0.54
N PRO A 26 -1.53 -15.64 0.45
CA PRO A 26 -0.14 -16.10 0.64
C PRO A 26 0.89 -15.39 -0.25
N GLN A 27 0.51 -15.05 -1.50
CA GLN A 27 1.40 -14.38 -2.45
C GLN A 27 1.71 -12.92 -2.09
N ILE A 28 0.83 -12.22 -1.36
CA ILE A 28 1.00 -10.80 -1.00
C ILE A 28 1.43 -10.63 0.46
N ALA A 29 1.28 -11.66 1.30
CA ALA A 29 1.44 -11.59 2.76
C ALA A 29 2.67 -10.80 3.22
N SER A 30 3.81 -11.00 2.55
CA SER A 30 5.08 -10.33 2.86
C SER A 30 5.10 -8.80 2.67
N ILE A 31 4.26 -8.27 1.77
CA ILE A 31 4.19 -6.82 1.49
C ILE A 31 2.93 -6.17 2.04
N VAL A 32 2.05 -6.93 2.70
CA VAL A 32 0.89 -6.35 3.39
C VAL A 32 1.34 -5.33 4.42
N GLY A 33 0.57 -4.26 4.52
CA GLY A 33 0.80 -3.15 5.44
C GLY A 33 1.11 -1.85 4.73
N LYS A 34 1.58 -0.88 5.52
CA LYS A 34 1.80 0.50 5.08
C LYS A 34 3.26 0.74 4.70
N TRP A 35 3.44 1.53 3.64
CA TRP A 35 4.71 1.81 3.00
C TRP A 35 4.84 3.30 2.73
N ARG A 36 5.93 3.89 3.22
CA ARG A 36 6.25 5.31 3.10
C ARG A 36 7.25 5.54 1.99
N GLU A 37 6.98 6.48 1.10
CA GLU A 37 7.92 6.89 0.05
C GLU A 37 9.20 7.49 0.66
N VAL A 38 10.36 7.09 0.17
CA VAL A 38 11.65 7.61 0.63
C VAL A 38 12.50 8.20 -0.47
N ALA A 39 12.34 7.77 -1.72
CA ALA A 39 13.05 8.34 -2.85
C ALA A 39 12.35 8.06 -4.18
N HIS A 40 12.48 8.99 -5.13
CA HIS A 40 12.22 8.74 -6.55
C HIS A 40 13.52 8.38 -7.25
N ILE A 41 13.45 7.40 -8.14
CA ILE A 41 14.57 6.86 -8.91
C ILE A 41 14.19 6.96 -10.38
N ARG A 42 15.04 7.58 -11.18
CA ARG A 42 14.84 7.71 -12.63
C ARG A 42 16.14 7.54 -13.38
N THR A 43 16.07 6.92 -14.55
CA THR A 43 17.20 6.81 -15.47
C THR A 43 17.17 7.95 -16.48
N VAL A 44 18.26 8.69 -16.59
CA VAL A 44 18.45 9.79 -17.55
C VAL A 44 19.74 9.55 -18.32
N GLY A 45 19.62 9.09 -19.56
CA GLY A 45 20.76 8.58 -20.34
C GLY A 45 21.38 7.37 -19.65
N ASP A 46 22.70 7.40 -19.45
CA ASP A 46 23.46 6.35 -18.77
C ASP A 46 23.54 6.53 -17.24
N SER A 47 22.86 7.54 -16.70
CA SER A 47 22.89 7.88 -15.27
C SER A 47 21.59 7.54 -14.56
N THR A 48 21.71 7.04 -13.32
CA THR A 48 20.59 6.90 -12.39
C THR A 48 20.57 8.09 -11.44
N ILE A 49 19.44 8.79 -11.38
CA ILE A 49 19.20 9.89 -10.45
C ILE A 49 18.30 9.38 -9.33
N THR A 50 18.70 9.61 -8.09
CA THR A 50 17.90 9.31 -6.88
C THR A 50 17.62 10.60 -6.12
N GLU A 51 16.34 10.93 -5.99
CA GLU A 51 15.85 12.11 -5.28
C GLU A 51 15.19 11.68 -3.98
N VAL A 52 15.84 11.99 -2.85
CA VAL A 52 15.33 11.66 -1.52
C VAL A 52 14.11 12.53 -1.20
N ILE A 53 13.07 11.91 -0.69
CA ILE A 53 11.82 12.57 -0.32
C ILE A 53 11.83 12.85 1.19
N PRO A 54 11.82 14.13 1.63
CA PRO A 54 11.69 14.45 3.04
C PRO A 54 10.39 13.91 3.63
N LYS A 55 10.41 13.52 4.91
CA LYS A 55 9.29 12.82 5.56
C LYS A 55 7.99 13.63 5.50
N GLU A 56 8.08 14.95 5.60
CA GLU A 56 6.99 15.91 5.53
C GLU A 56 6.28 15.95 4.16
N TYR A 57 6.96 15.54 3.09
CA TYR A 57 6.43 15.50 1.72
C TYR A 57 6.13 14.06 1.24
N SER A 58 6.46 13.07 2.06
CA SER A 58 6.33 11.65 1.73
C SER A 58 4.88 11.17 1.77
N ASN A 59 4.45 10.46 0.73
CA ASN A 59 3.18 9.75 0.75
C ASN A 59 3.31 8.39 1.45
N VAL A 60 2.20 7.93 2.02
CA VAL A 60 2.05 6.59 2.57
C VAL A 60 0.99 5.86 1.75
N TYR A 61 1.31 4.64 1.36
CA TYR A 61 0.42 3.72 0.67
C TYR A 61 0.26 2.45 1.48
N GLU A 62 -0.75 1.66 1.16
CA GLU A 62 -1.05 0.41 1.84
C GLU A 62 -1.31 -0.70 0.83
N PHE A 63 -0.68 -1.86 1.05
CA PHE A 63 -1.14 -3.11 0.45
C PHE A 63 -2.04 -3.80 1.46
N ARG A 64 -3.34 -3.87 1.14
CA ARG A 64 -4.33 -4.57 1.95
C ARG A 64 -4.14 -6.09 1.82
N TYR A 65 -4.64 -6.85 2.79
CA TYR A 65 -4.54 -8.32 2.86
C TYR A 65 -5.01 -9.06 1.59
N ASP A 66 -5.91 -8.44 0.82
CA ASP A 66 -6.47 -8.96 -0.42
C ASP A 66 -5.78 -8.44 -1.70
N GLY A 67 -4.65 -7.75 -1.52
CA GLY A 67 -3.81 -7.26 -2.61
C GLY A 67 -4.19 -5.89 -3.17
N VAL A 68 -5.22 -5.24 -2.62
CA VAL A 68 -5.59 -3.89 -3.07
C VAL A 68 -4.54 -2.88 -2.61
N PHE A 69 -4.05 -2.07 -3.55
CA PHE A 69 -3.14 -0.96 -3.28
C PHE A 69 -3.93 0.33 -3.03
N LEU A 70 -3.73 0.94 -1.87
CA LEU A 70 -4.47 2.10 -1.39
C LEU A 70 -3.51 3.26 -1.10
N ASN A 71 -3.98 4.49 -1.32
CA ASN A 71 -3.30 5.69 -0.88
C ASN A 71 -3.58 5.98 0.61
N LYS A 72 -2.99 7.07 1.12
CA LYS A 72 -3.16 7.54 2.50
C LYS A 72 -4.61 7.79 2.95
N TYR A 73 -5.54 7.93 2.00
CA TYR A 73 -6.97 8.14 2.27
C TYR A 73 -7.78 6.83 2.20
N GLY A 74 -7.12 5.68 2.05
CA GLY A 74 -7.78 4.38 1.88
C GLY A 74 -8.52 4.25 0.54
N LYS A 75 -8.10 5.01 -0.47
CA LYS A 75 -8.68 4.97 -1.83
C LYS A 75 -7.70 4.36 -2.81
N VAL A 76 -8.22 3.71 -3.85
CA VAL A 76 -7.42 3.13 -4.93
C VAL A 76 -6.86 4.27 -5.81
N PRO A 77 -5.52 4.41 -5.92
CA PRO A 77 -4.90 5.37 -6.83
C PRO A 77 -5.37 5.25 -8.28
N CYS A 78 -5.32 6.37 -9.00
CA CYS A 78 -5.68 6.40 -10.41
C CYS A 78 -4.69 5.61 -11.25
N CYS A 79 -5.18 5.03 -12.35
CA CYS A 79 -4.33 4.38 -13.37
C CYS A 79 -3.44 3.25 -12.89
N LEU A 80 -3.83 2.58 -11.81
CA LEU A 80 -3.22 1.31 -11.43
C LEU A 80 -3.51 0.22 -12.46
N PRO A 81 -2.52 -0.64 -12.76
CA PRO A 81 -2.78 -1.81 -13.57
C PRO A 81 -3.71 -2.79 -12.85
N LYS A 82 -4.37 -3.65 -13.62
CA LYS A 82 -5.22 -4.74 -13.09
C LYS A 82 -4.42 -5.85 -12.39
N LYS A 83 -3.11 -5.88 -12.62
CA LYS A 83 -2.16 -6.87 -12.11
C LYS A 83 -0.81 -6.22 -11.88
N PHE A 84 0.00 -6.81 -11.02
CA PHE A 84 1.38 -6.38 -10.82
C PHE A 84 2.28 -7.59 -10.61
N PHE A 85 3.59 -7.37 -10.64
CA PHE A 85 4.58 -8.41 -10.45
C PHE A 85 5.29 -8.20 -9.12
N ILE A 86 5.31 -9.21 -8.25
CA ILE A 86 6.05 -9.17 -6.98
C ILE A 86 7.24 -10.11 -7.13
N ASP A 87 8.46 -9.55 -7.12
CA ASP A 87 9.71 -10.28 -7.39
C ASP A 87 9.66 -11.18 -8.64
N GLY A 88 8.97 -10.70 -9.68
CA GLY A 88 8.82 -11.39 -10.96
C GLY A 88 7.62 -12.33 -11.04
N GLU A 89 6.92 -12.63 -9.95
CA GLU A 89 5.69 -13.42 -9.97
C GLU A 89 4.47 -12.54 -10.21
N GLU A 90 3.62 -12.93 -11.17
CA GLU A 90 2.38 -12.21 -11.45
C GLU A 90 1.38 -12.36 -10.29
N PHE A 91 0.81 -11.23 -9.87
CA PHE A 91 -0.23 -11.16 -8.86
C PHE A 91 -1.41 -10.32 -9.36
N VAL A 92 -2.61 -10.87 -9.18
CA VAL A 92 -3.88 -10.19 -9.47
C VAL A 92 -4.59 -9.96 -8.15
N PRO A 93 -4.82 -8.70 -7.73
CA PRO A 93 -5.61 -8.38 -6.54
C PRO A 93 -6.98 -9.05 -6.58
N LYS A 94 -7.45 -9.53 -5.41
CA LYS A 94 -8.77 -10.17 -5.27
C LYS A 94 -9.55 -9.47 -4.18
N PRO A 95 -10.12 -8.26 -4.44
CA PRO A 95 -10.79 -7.48 -3.43
C PRO A 95 -11.86 -8.29 -2.69
N GLN A 96 -11.74 -8.40 -1.36
CA GLN A 96 -12.71 -9.08 -0.49
C GLN A 96 -13.61 -8.07 0.24
N ALA A 97 -13.18 -6.81 0.27
CA ALA A 97 -13.97 -5.66 0.75
C ALA A 97 -14.02 -4.57 -0.34
N PRO A 98 -15.03 -3.69 -0.32
CA PRO A 98 -15.08 -2.54 -1.22
C PRO A 98 -13.77 -1.75 -1.19
N ALA A 99 -13.34 -1.31 -2.38
CA ALA A 99 -12.20 -0.43 -2.56
C ALA A 99 -12.60 0.63 -3.59
N GLU A 100 -12.82 1.84 -3.11
CA GLU A 100 -13.28 2.94 -3.96
C GLU A 100 -12.08 3.63 -4.60
N PRO A 101 -12.15 3.99 -5.89
CA PRO A 101 -11.15 4.84 -6.51
C PRO A 101 -11.08 6.20 -5.83
N ASP A 102 -9.91 6.83 -5.88
CA ASP A 102 -9.77 8.21 -5.44
C ASP A 102 -10.69 9.13 -6.27
N PRO A 103 -11.49 10.02 -5.66
CA PRO A 103 -12.37 10.92 -6.40
C PRO A 103 -11.65 11.76 -7.47
N VAL A 104 -10.35 12.04 -7.29
CA VAL A 104 -9.54 12.77 -8.27
C VAL A 104 -9.40 12.02 -9.60
N CYS A 105 -9.62 10.70 -9.61
CA CYS A 105 -9.54 9.89 -10.82
C CYS A 105 -10.62 10.25 -11.83
N ALA A 106 -11.74 10.85 -11.41
CA ALA A 106 -12.79 11.30 -12.33
C ALA A 106 -12.34 12.46 -13.23
N SER A 107 -11.38 13.28 -12.77
CA SER A 107 -10.85 14.43 -13.50
C SER A 107 -9.41 14.23 -13.99
N THR A 108 -8.78 13.10 -13.66
CA THR A 108 -7.40 12.80 -14.05
C THR A 108 -7.36 12.04 -15.36
N TYR A 109 -6.77 12.63 -16.40
CA TYR A 109 -6.44 11.92 -17.63
C TYR A 109 -5.06 11.29 -17.50
N CYS A 110 -5.00 10.04 -17.05
CA CYS A 110 -3.75 9.26 -17.00
C CYS A 110 -3.86 8.01 -17.88
N VAL A 111 -2.73 7.62 -18.46
CA VAL A 111 -2.60 6.36 -19.20
C VAL A 111 -2.14 5.31 -18.19
N PRO A 112 -2.88 4.21 -17.98
CA PRO A 112 -2.46 3.18 -17.05
C PRO A 112 -1.16 2.56 -17.52
N CYS A 113 -0.20 2.46 -16.61
CA CYS A 113 0.99 1.69 -16.86
C CYS A 113 0.63 0.20 -16.85
N PRO A 114 0.79 -0.56 -17.95
CA PRO A 114 0.44 -1.98 -17.98
C PRO A 114 1.29 -2.85 -17.04
N GLU A 115 2.48 -2.38 -16.66
CA GLU A 115 3.45 -3.14 -15.86
C GLU A 115 3.88 -2.36 -14.62
N MET A 116 3.36 -2.76 -13.46
CA MET A 116 3.90 -2.35 -12.16
C MET A 116 4.69 -3.52 -11.59
N ARG A 117 5.97 -3.29 -11.29
CA ARG A 117 6.86 -4.28 -10.69
C ARG A 117 7.22 -3.85 -9.27
N ILE A 118 7.09 -4.76 -8.34
CA ILE A 118 7.40 -4.57 -6.93
C ILE A 118 8.57 -5.48 -6.63
N THR A 119 9.70 -4.92 -6.23
CA THR A 119 10.87 -5.68 -5.78
C THR A 119 11.11 -5.48 -4.29
N ARG A 120 11.53 -6.54 -3.61
CA ARG A 120 11.85 -6.53 -2.17
C ARG A 120 13.36 -6.68 -1.96
N PRO A 121 14.14 -5.58 -2.00
CA PRO A 121 15.57 -5.66 -1.70
C PRO A 121 15.87 -6.09 -0.25
N MET A 122 14.95 -5.85 0.69
CA MET A 122 15.02 -6.29 2.09
C MET A 122 13.61 -6.32 2.71
N ALA A 123 13.46 -6.87 3.93
CA ALA A 123 12.15 -7.10 4.55
C ALA A 123 11.28 -5.84 4.73
N ASP A 124 11.93 -4.71 5.02
CA ASP A 124 11.28 -3.42 5.31
C ASP A 124 11.49 -2.38 4.22
N ALA A 125 11.91 -2.80 3.02
CA ALA A 125 12.00 -1.91 1.87
C ALA A 125 11.42 -2.56 0.61
N ILE A 126 10.70 -1.76 -0.17
CA ILE A 126 10.23 -2.14 -1.50
C ILE A 126 10.60 -1.07 -2.51
N ILE A 127 10.76 -1.47 -3.75
CA ILE A 127 10.84 -0.56 -4.88
C ILE A 127 9.67 -0.88 -5.80
N ILE A 128 8.87 0.14 -6.11
CA ILE A 128 7.79 0.03 -7.10
C ILE A 128 8.27 0.70 -8.37
N GLU A 129 8.47 -0.08 -9.41
CA GLU A 129 8.81 0.37 -10.75
C GLU A 129 7.55 0.45 -11.59
N THR A 130 7.47 1.52 -12.38
CA THR A 130 6.40 1.76 -13.34
C THR A 130 6.99 2.09 -14.71
N CYS A 131 6.11 2.21 -15.68
CA CYS A 131 6.45 2.42 -17.09
C CYS A 131 7.29 3.68 -17.28
N GLY A 132 8.24 3.63 -18.21
CA GLY A 132 9.13 4.76 -18.48
C GLY A 132 10.37 4.83 -17.57
N GLY A 133 10.72 3.73 -16.89
CA GLY A 133 11.98 3.63 -16.12
C GLY A 133 11.99 4.48 -14.85
N SER A 134 10.79 4.81 -14.35
CA SER A 134 10.62 5.51 -13.08
C SER A 134 10.29 4.49 -11.98
N ALA A 135 11.00 4.61 -10.86
CA ALA A 135 10.78 3.79 -9.70
C ALA A 135 10.69 4.66 -8.45
N THR A 136 9.94 4.20 -7.46
CA THR A 136 9.89 4.83 -6.14
C THR A 136 10.32 3.80 -5.11
N SER A 137 11.24 4.19 -4.24
CA SER A 137 11.65 3.40 -3.09
C SER A 137 10.75 3.73 -1.91
N TYR A 138 10.39 2.71 -1.14
CA TYR A 138 9.57 2.81 0.05
C TYR A 138 10.22 2.08 1.23
N THR A 139 9.96 2.59 2.44
CA THR A 139 10.24 1.89 3.70
C THR A 139 8.93 1.47 4.36
N ARG A 140 8.94 0.37 5.10
CA ARG A 140 7.78 -0.02 5.91
C ARG A 140 7.46 1.09 6.92
N GLU A 141 6.19 1.47 7.00
CA GLU A 141 5.68 2.40 8.00
C GLU A 141 5.54 1.67 9.33
N LYS A 142 6.18 2.22 10.38
CA LYS A 142 6.17 1.67 11.75
C LYS A 142 5.10 2.31 12.62
#